data_AF-A0A267M618-F1
#
_entry.id   AF-A0A267M618-F1
#
_cell.length_a   1.000
_cell.length_b   1.000
_cell.length_c   1.000
_cell.angle_alpha   90.00
_cell.angle_beta   90.00
_cell.angle_gamma   90.00
#
_symmetry.space_group_name_H-M   'P 1'
#
loop_
_entity.id
_entity.type
_entity.pdbx_description
1 polymer ?
#
loop_
_entity_poly.entity_id
_entity_poly.type
_entity_poly.pdbx_seq_one_letter_code
_entity_poly.pdbx_strand_id
1 'polypeptide(L)'
;MKRKQLEELGLQEEQIKKIMDLNGADIEKAKGESSDLQAENEALKSQMSERDKDLKKLRSQVKDNENLTAQFNDLKKKYDKDTADLTQKLATNRLNSAIYQSLSKDNARNNKAIKGLLNMDEIKLDDDGNLTGLDD
;
A
#
# COMPACT_ATOMS: atom_id res chain seq x y z
N MET A 1 -22.93 5.46 5.87
CA MET A 1 -24.38 5.77 5.77
C MET A 1 -25.10 5.34 7.05
N LYS A 2 -26.28 5.91 7.42
CA LYS A 2 -27.03 5.46 8.62
C LYS A 2 -28.35 4.77 8.26
N ARG A 3 -28.69 3.70 8.99
CA ARG A 3 -29.87 2.84 8.73
C ARG A 3 -31.17 3.65 8.74
N LYS A 4 -31.33 4.51 9.75
CA LYS A 4 -32.47 5.42 9.89
C LYS A 4 -32.72 6.31 8.67
N GLN A 5 -31.65 6.78 8.01
CA GLN A 5 -31.79 7.61 6.82
C GLN A 5 -32.33 6.80 5.63
N LEU A 6 -32.01 5.51 5.56
CA LEU A 6 -32.56 4.63 4.53
C LEU A 6 -34.00 4.23 4.83
N GLU A 7 -34.36 4.05 6.10
CA GLU A 7 -35.73 3.83 6.56
C GLU A 7 -36.62 5.04 6.23
N GLU A 8 -36.14 6.26 6.48
CA GLU A 8 -36.81 7.52 6.15
C GLU A 8 -37.02 7.72 4.64
N LEU A 9 -36.19 7.09 3.80
CA LEU A 9 -36.34 7.08 2.34
C LEU A 9 -37.34 6.02 1.84
N GLY A 10 -38.01 5.30 2.75
CA GLY A 10 -39.03 4.31 2.43
C GLY A 10 -38.49 2.97 1.92
N LEU A 11 -37.21 2.68 2.16
CA LEU A 11 -36.61 1.40 1.76
C LEU A 11 -37.04 0.27 2.71
N GLN A 12 -37.26 -0.91 2.15
CA GLN A 12 -37.59 -2.09 2.92
C GLN A 12 -36.36 -2.64 3.65
N GLU A 13 -36.56 -3.31 4.78
CA GLU A 13 -35.49 -3.84 5.62
C GLU A 13 -34.47 -4.69 4.87
N GLU A 14 -34.93 -5.53 3.93
CA GLU A 14 -34.08 -6.34 3.06
C GLU A 14 -33.18 -5.48 2.14
N GLN A 15 -33.75 -4.41 1.57
CA GLN A 15 -33.01 -3.47 0.71
C GLN A 15 -31.99 -2.68 1.52
N ILE A 16 -32.38 -2.25 2.73
CA ILE A 16 -31.51 -1.55 3.68
C ILE A 16 -30.33 -2.44 4.06
N LYS A 17 -30.59 -3.72 4.34
CA LYS A 17 -29.52 -4.68 4.67
C LYS A 17 -28.54 -4.81 3.51
N LYS A 18 -29.01 -5.03 2.28
CA LYS A 18 -28.14 -5.13 1.10
C LYS A 18 -27.32 -3.86 0.86
N ILE A 19 -27.93 -2.68 0.98
CA ILE A 19 -27.24 -1.38 0.83
C ILE A 19 -26.17 -1.21 1.90
N MET A 20 -26.47 -1.58 3.15
CA MET A 20 -25.51 -1.48 4.25
C MET A 20 -24.35 -2.46 4.10
N ASP A 21 -24.62 -3.68 3.64
CA ASP A 21 -23.58 -4.69 3.37
C ASP A 21 -22.65 -4.19 2.25
N LEU A 22 -23.19 -3.66 1.14
CA LEU A 22 -22.41 -3.05 0.06
C LEU A 22 -21.63 -1.82 0.53
N ASN A 23 -22.27 -0.89 1.24
CA ASN A 23 -21.61 0.31 1.75
C ASN A 23 -20.51 -0.02 2.75
N GLY A 24 -20.69 -1.05 3.58
CA GLY A 24 -19.67 -1.55 4.49
C GLY A 24 -18.46 -2.09 3.73
N ALA A 25 -18.69 -2.90 2.70
CA ALA A 25 -17.62 -3.42 1.84
C ALA A 25 -16.83 -2.30 1.14
N ASP A 26 -17.54 -1.30 0.58
CA ASP A 26 -16.92 -0.16 -0.08
C ASP A 26 -16.09 0.70 0.89
N ILE A 27 -16.61 0.94 2.11
CA ILE A 27 -15.89 1.71 3.14
C ILE A 27 -14.62 0.99 3.58
N GLU A 28 -14.69 -0.33 3.79
CA GLU A 28 -13.51 -1.10 4.20
C GLU A 28 -12.47 -1.21 3.08
N LYS A 29 -12.89 -1.26 1.81
CA LYS A 29 -11.98 -1.13 0.65
C LYS A 29 -11.30 0.24 0.64
N ALA A 30 -12.08 1.32 0.72
CA ALA A 30 -11.57 2.69 0.70
C ALA A 30 -10.62 3.01 1.87
N LYS A 31 -10.88 2.46 3.07
CA LYS A 31 -9.96 2.58 4.21
C LYS A 31 -8.62 1.89 3.96
N GLY A 32 -8.65 0.68 3.39
CA GLY A 32 -7.45 -0.05 3.02
C GLY A 32 -6.59 0.73 2.04
N GLU A 33 -7.19 1.19 0.93
CA GLU A 33 -6.53 2.03 -0.07
C GLU A 33 -5.96 3.32 0.53
N SER A 34 -6.72 4.00 1.39
CA SER A 34 -6.26 5.22 2.05
C SER A 34 -5.07 4.98 2.98
N SER A 35 -5.05 3.86 3.71
CA SER A 35 -3.92 3.51 4.58
C SER A 35 -2.66 3.20 3.77
N ASP A 36 -2.80 2.46 2.67
CA ASP A 36 -1.69 2.13 1.78
C ASP A 36 -1.13 3.38 1.08
N LEU A 37 -2.00 4.28 0.62
CA LEU A 37 -1.60 5.57 0.05
C LEU A 37 -0.90 6.48 1.06
N GLN A 38 -1.30 6.44 2.33
CA GLN A 38 -0.62 7.21 3.38
C GLN A 38 0.79 6.66 3.64
N ALA A 39 0.94 5.33 3.74
CA ALA A 39 2.24 4.70 3.92
C ALA A 39 3.19 4.96 2.73
N GLU A 40 2.68 4.90 1.49
CA GLU A 40 3.45 5.26 0.29
C GLU A 40 3.88 6.73 0.32
N ASN A 41 2.98 7.65 0.68
CA ASN A 41 3.30 9.07 0.80
C ASN A 41 4.40 9.34 1.84
N GLU A 42 4.33 8.71 3.01
CA GLU A 42 5.34 8.88 4.06
C GLU A 42 6.71 8.36 3.60
N ALA A 43 6.74 7.20 2.94
CA ALA A 43 7.97 6.63 2.43
C ALA A 43 8.59 7.47 1.30
N LEU A 44 7.79 7.96 0.35
CA LEU A 44 8.23 8.88 -0.70
C LEU A 44 8.77 10.19 -0.12
N LYS A 45 8.09 10.77 0.88
CA LYS A 45 8.58 11.98 1.58
C LYS A 45 9.93 11.76 2.25
N SER A 46 10.12 10.60 2.88
CA SER A 46 11.42 10.25 3.49
C SER A 46 12.52 10.18 2.43
N GLN A 47 12.25 9.49 1.31
CA GLN A 47 13.19 9.37 0.20
C GLN A 47 13.54 10.75 -0.40
N MET A 48 12.55 11.64 -0.58
CA MET A 48 12.78 13.01 -1.05
C MET A 48 13.64 13.83 -0.08
N SER A 49 13.40 13.70 1.23
CA SER A 49 14.19 14.39 2.26
C SER A 49 15.66 13.96 2.25
N GLU A 50 15.93 12.66 2.07
CA GLU A 50 17.30 12.17 1.86
C GLU A 50 17.93 12.74 0.58
N ARG A 51 17.18 12.73 -0.53
CA ARG A 51 17.61 13.34 -1.81
C ARG A 51 18.01 14.78 -1.65
N ASP A 52 17.20 15.58 -0.97
CA ASP A 52 17.50 17.00 -0.76
C ASP A 52 18.75 17.21 0.10
N LYS A 53 18.98 16.36 1.12
CA LYS A 53 20.20 16.42 1.93
C LYS A 53 21.43 16.09 1.11
N ASP A 54 21.39 15.03 0.31
CA ASP A 54 22.53 14.61 -0.51
C ASP A 54 22.80 15.61 -1.63
N LEU A 55 21.76 16.18 -2.26
CA LEU A 55 21.91 17.24 -3.25
C LEU A 55 22.54 18.51 -2.67
N LYS A 56 22.17 18.89 -1.44
CA LYS A 56 22.82 20.00 -0.72
C LYS A 56 24.29 19.72 -0.46
N LYS A 57 24.62 18.51 -0.02
CA LYS A 57 26.01 18.07 0.20
C LYS A 57 26.80 18.12 -1.12
N LEU A 58 26.26 17.52 -2.18
CA LEU A 58 26.89 17.53 -3.50
C LEU A 58 27.13 18.97 -3.98
N ARG A 59 26.13 19.85 -3.88
CA ARG A 59 26.24 21.27 -4.27
C ARG A 59 27.30 22.04 -3.49
N SER A 60 27.49 21.73 -2.20
CA SER A 60 28.57 22.34 -1.40
C SER A 60 29.96 21.91 -1.89
N GLN A 61 30.08 20.67 -2.36
CA GLN A 61 31.35 20.10 -2.84
C GLN A 61 31.68 20.50 -4.29
N VAL A 62 30.72 20.94 -5.10
CA VAL A 62 30.97 21.52 -6.45
C VAL A 62 31.96 22.70 -6.38
N LYS A 63 32.00 23.44 -5.27
CA LYS A 63 32.95 24.54 -5.08
C LYS A 63 34.40 24.07 -4.84
N ASP A 64 34.61 22.79 -4.52
CA ASP A 64 35.85 22.25 -3.97
C ASP A 64 36.51 21.11 -4.82
N ASN A 65 36.27 21.07 -6.14
CA ASN A 65 37.08 20.34 -7.15
C ASN A 65 36.78 18.82 -7.46
N GLU A 66 37.14 18.42 -8.69
CA GLU A 66 37.31 17.13 -9.42
C GLU A 66 36.56 15.82 -9.03
N ASN A 67 36.21 15.57 -7.76
CA ASN A 67 35.61 14.30 -7.31
C ASN A 67 34.06 14.27 -7.40
N LEU A 68 33.49 15.21 -8.15
CA LEU A 68 32.04 15.43 -8.23
C LEU A 68 31.33 14.35 -9.05
N THR A 69 31.95 13.90 -10.15
CA THR A 69 31.38 12.88 -11.05
C THR A 69 31.22 11.52 -10.38
N ALA A 70 32.20 11.09 -9.57
CA ALA A 70 32.13 9.83 -8.84
C ALA A 70 31.00 9.86 -7.79
N GLN A 71 30.89 10.95 -7.02
CA GLN A 71 29.84 11.11 -6.02
C GLN A 71 28.44 11.21 -6.65
N PHE A 72 28.32 11.89 -7.79
CA PHE A 72 27.06 11.91 -8.55
C PHE A 72 26.64 10.51 -9.00
N ASN A 73 27.58 9.72 -9.54
CA ASN A 73 27.31 8.35 -9.98
C ASN A 73 26.95 7.42 -8.81
N ASP A 74 27.63 7.53 -7.67
CA ASP A 74 27.30 6.77 -6.46
C ASP A 74 25.92 7.14 -5.93
N LEU A 75 25.61 8.44 -5.91
CA LEU A 75 24.33 8.93 -5.45
C LEU A 75 23.19 8.47 -6.39
N LYS A 76 23.44 8.47 -7.70
CA LYS A 76 22.49 7.92 -8.67
C LYS A 76 22.24 6.43 -8.42
N LYS A 77 23.29 5.63 -8.24
CA LYS A 77 23.16 4.19 -7.93
C LYS A 77 22.39 3.95 -6.63
N LYS A 78 22.68 4.74 -5.58
CA LYS A 78 21.93 4.70 -4.31
C LYS A 78 20.45 4.94 -4.57
N TYR A 79 20.08 5.99 -5.30
CA TYR A 79 18.67 6.30 -5.53
C TYR A 79 17.96 5.33 -6.46
N ASP A 80 18.64 4.78 -7.46
CA ASP A 80 18.07 3.72 -8.31
C ASP A 80 17.74 2.49 -7.43
N LYS A 81 18.65 2.09 -6.53
CA LYS A 81 18.45 0.98 -5.59
C LYS A 81 17.36 1.28 -4.57
N ASP A 82 17.43 2.43 -3.89
CA ASP A 82 16.47 2.81 -2.85
C ASP A 82 15.06 2.88 -3.43
N THR A 83 14.91 3.36 -4.68
CA THR A 83 13.61 3.40 -5.37
C THR A 83 13.10 1.99 -5.65
N ALA A 84 13.95 1.10 -6.20
CA ALA A 84 13.56 -0.29 -6.45
C ALA A 84 13.16 -1.03 -5.16
N ASP A 85 13.98 -0.91 -4.12
CA ASP A 85 13.73 -1.54 -2.81
C ASP A 85 12.44 -0.98 -2.18
N LEU A 86 12.18 0.33 -2.32
CA LEU A 86 10.96 0.96 -1.84
C LEU A 86 9.73 0.47 -2.60
N THR A 87 9.78 0.46 -3.93
CA THR A 87 8.68 -0.04 -4.78
C THR A 87 8.35 -1.50 -4.43
N GLN A 88 9.36 -2.34 -4.23
CA GLN A 88 9.16 -3.74 -3.83
C GLN A 88 8.51 -3.85 -2.44
N LYS A 89 8.97 -3.06 -1.46
CA LYS A 89 8.39 -3.04 -0.11
C LYS A 89 6.94 -2.58 -0.12
N LEU A 90 6.61 -1.55 -0.90
CA LEU A 90 5.24 -1.06 -1.04
C LEU A 90 4.33 -2.12 -1.68
N ALA A 91 4.76 -2.75 -2.76
CA ALA A 91 4.02 -3.85 -3.39
C ALA A 91 3.79 -5.01 -2.42
N THR A 92 4.83 -5.40 -1.67
CA THR A 92 4.75 -6.46 -0.66
C THR A 92 3.77 -6.11 0.46
N ASN A 93 3.80 -4.86 0.95
CA ASN A 93 2.89 -4.41 2.01
C ASN A 93 1.44 -4.40 1.52
N ARG A 94 1.16 -3.88 0.32
CA ARG A 94 -0.16 -3.91 -0.30
C ARG A 94 -0.71 -5.32 -0.43
N LEU A 95 0.09 -6.24 -0.99
CA LEU A 95 -0.27 -7.65 -1.12
C LEU A 95 -0.58 -8.28 0.24
N ASN A 96 0.25 -8.01 1.24
CA ASN A 96 0.05 -8.52 2.59
C ASN A 96 -1.23 -7.99 3.23
N SER A 97 -1.49 -6.68 3.12
CA SER A 97 -2.71 -6.04 3.63
C SER A 97 -3.96 -6.67 3.00
N ALA A 98 -3.96 -6.84 1.68
CA ALA A 98 -5.05 -7.49 0.97
C ALA A 98 -5.26 -8.93 1.44
N ILE A 99 -4.19 -9.73 1.61
CA ILE A 99 -4.29 -11.11 2.11
C ILE A 99 -4.89 -11.12 3.51
N TYR A 100 -4.43 -10.24 4.41
CA TYR A 100 -4.98 -10.15 5.76
C TYR A 100 -6.46 -9.75 5.76
N GLN A 101 -6.88 -8.89 4.84
CA GLN A 101 -8.27 -8.48 4.69
C GLN A 101 -9.14 -9.64 4.18
N SER A 102 -8.67 -10.38 3.18
CA SER A 102 -9.37 -11.57 2.66
C SER A 102 -9.54 -12.64 3.72
N LEU A 103 -8.44 -13.02 4.40
CA LEU A 103 -8.48 -14.00 5.48
C LEU A 103 -9.43 -13.57 6.62
N SER A 104 -9.47 -12.27 6.94
CA SER A 104 -10.39 -11.75 7.96
C SER A 104 -11.86 -11.85 7.52
N LYS A 105 -12.17 -11.60 6.24
CA LYS A 105 -13.52 -11.79 5.69
C LYS A 105 -13.96 -13.26 5.80
N ASP A 106 -13.02 -14.19 5.62
CA ASP A 106 -13.27 -15.63 5.74
C ASP A 106 -13.25 -16.15 7.19
N ASN A 107 -13.18 -15.24 8.18
CA ASN A 107 -13.14 -15.56 9.61
C ASN A 107 -11.96 -16.45 10.01
N ALA A 108 -10.81 -16.28 9.35
CA ALA A 108 -9.58 -16.90 9.77
C ALA A 108 -9.26 -16.58 11.25
N ARG A 109 -9.01 -17.63 12.05
CA ARG A 109 -8.70 -17.46 13.48
C ARG A 109 -7.28 -16.96 13.74
N ASN A 110 -6.34 -17.25 12.84
CA ASN A 110 -4.95 -16.81 12.93
C ASN A 110 -4.39 -16.53 11.53
N ASN A 111 -4.65 -15.32 11.04
CA ASN A 111 -4.27 -14.91 9.70
C ASN A 111 -2.76 -14.98 9.48
N LYS A 112 -1.95 -14.74 10.52
CA LYS A 112 -0.49 -14.83 10.43
C LYS A 112 -0.01 -16.25 10.19
N ALA A 113 -0.59 -17.23 10.88
CA ALA A 113 -0.26 -18.63 10.67
C ALA A 113 -0.72 -19.12 9.30
N ILE A 114 -1.95 -18.78 8.88
CA ILE A 114 -2.49 -19.18 7.58
C ILE A 114 -1.68 -18.56 6.45
N LYS A 115 -1.34 -17.27 6.53
CA LYS A 115 -0.47 -16.61 5.56
C LYS A 115 0.87 -17.33 5.40
N GLY A 116 1.44 -17.85 6.49
CA GLY A 116 2.70 -18.61 6.44
C GLY A 116 2.60 -19.94 5.69
N LEU A 117 1.39 -20.42 5.40
CA LEU A 117 1.12 -21.64 4.64
C LEU A 117 0.75 -21.35 3.18
N LEU A 118 0.57 -20.08 2.81
CA LEU A 118 0.17 -19.68 1.45
C LEU A 118 1.36 -19.72 0.49
N ASN A 119 1.09 -20.12 -0.75
CA ASN A 119 2.06 -19.99 -1.84
C ASN A 119 2.10 -18.53 -2.35
N MET A 120 2.95 -17.72 -1.73
CA MET A 120 3.05 -16.29 -2.02
C MET A 120 3.52 -15.99 -3.45
N ASP A 121 4.08 -16.96 -4.18
CA ASP A 121 4.52 -16.80 -5.57
C ASP A 121 3.35 -16.86 -6.56
N GLU A 122 2.24 -17.50 -6.18
CA GLU A 122 1.03 -17.64 -7.01
C GLU A 122 -0.01 -16.54 -6.73
N ILE A 123 0.07 -15.91 -5.55
CA ILE A 123 -0.88 -14.88 -5.14
C ILE A 123 -0.50 -13.52 -5.72
N LYS A 124 -1.43 -12.89 -6.44
CA LYS A 124 -1.25 -11.55 -7.02
C LYS A 124 -2.39 -10.62 -6.64
N LEU A 125 -2.04 -9.35 -6.44
CA LEU A 125 -2.98 -8.25 -6.27
C LEU A 125 -3.22 -7.60 -7.65
N ASP A 126 -4.46 -7.53 -8.09
CA ASP A 126 -4.84 -6.80 -9.31
C ASP A 126 -4.98 -5.29 -9.05
N ASP A 127 -5.16 -4.52 -10.12
CA ASP A 127 -5.32 -3.05 -10.06
C ASP A 127 -6.61 -2.62 -9.32
N ASP A 128 -7.59 -3.52 -9.21
CA ASP A 128 -8.85 -3.31 -8.50
C ASP A 128 -8.74 -3.68 -7.01
N GLY A 129 -7.58 -4.14 -6.54
CA GLY A 129 -7.33 -4.52 -5.16
C GLY A 129 -7.84 -5.91 -4.77
N ASN A 130 -8.19 -6.76 -5.74
CA ASN A 130 -8.57 -8.15 -5.51
C ASN A 130 -7.36 -9.08 -5.57
N LEU A 131 -7.44 -10.19 -4.83
CA LEU A 131 -6.44 -11.24 -4.86
C LEU A 131 -6.82 -12.31 -5.87
N THR A 132 -5.84 -12.75 -6.64
CA THR A 132 -5.94 -13.91 -7.52
C THR A 132 -4.97 -14.99 -7.01
N GLY A 133 -5.32 -16.28 -7.20
CA GLY A 133 -4.51 -17.41 -6.74
C GLY A 133 -4.51 -17.65 -5.22
N LEU A 134 -5.39 -17.00 -4.46
CA LEU A 134 -5.55 -17.23 -3.03
C LEU A 134 -6.44 -18.44 -2.72
N ASP A 135 -7.41 -18.72 -3.60
CA ASP A 135 -8.40 -19.79 -3.44
C ASP A 135 -7.94 -21.14 -4.04
N ASP A 136 -6.79 -21.15 -4.74
CA ASP A 136 -6.18 -22.30 -5.41
C ASP A 136 -5.15 -23.01 -4.51
#